data_AF-K1RY44-F1
#
_entry.id   AF-K1RY44-F1
#
_cell.length_a   1.000
_cell.length_b   1.000
_cell.length_c   1.000
_cell.angle_alpha   90.00
_cell.angle_beta   90.00
_cell.angle_gamma   90.00
#
_symmetry.space_group_name_H-M   'P 1'
#
loop_
_entity.id
_entity.type
_entity.pdbx_description
1 polymer ?
#
loop_
_entity_poly.entity_id
_entity_poly.type
_entity_poly.pdbx_seq_one_letter_code
_entity_poly.pdbx_strand_id
1 'polypeptide(L)'
;HPAKRQKRVSLWQLKPVDYKKGDLKDQIAAVVKPALAMYRFQTMGELRALLSLYRIGIEEVQGVRAGKPFRGLVYVALDEKGEKAPVPPLKASRLGDDASLKKIEKVLAGSEEKIKNANLHKMTLHHVQEALIEAPSEEALREHLKVYHIELFLRRKRSKTE
;
A
#
# COMPACT_ATOMS: atom_id res chain seq x y z
N HIS A 1 -31.36 13.82 8.73
CA HIS A 1 -30.22 13.48 7.85
C HIS A 1 -29.54 12.21 8.34
N PRO A 2 -29.74 11.03 7.71
CA PRO A 2 -29.09 9.81 8.20
C PRO A 2 -27.69 9.68 7.57
N ALA A 3 -26.68 9.59 8.43
CA ALA A 3 -25.30 9.32 8.08
C ALA A 3 -25.18 7.93 7.44
N LYS A 4 -24.68 7.86 6.20
CA LYS A 4 -24.30 6.61 5.54
C LYS A 4 -23.25 5.90 6.39
N ARG A 5 -23.68 4.86 7.12
CA ARG A 5 -22.82 3.79 7.63
C ARG A 5 -22.00 3.26 6.46
N GLN A 6 -20.77 3.73 6.35
CA GLN A 6 -19.79 3.23 5.41
C GLN A 6 -19.48 1.80 5.87
N LYS A 7 -20.19 0.83 5.28
CA LYS A 7 -19.91 -0.60 5.43
C LYS A 7 -18.39 -0.75 5.29
N ARG A 8 -17.73 -1.30 6.31
CA ARG A 8 -16.37 -1.84 6.19
C ARG A 8 -16.41 -2.79 4.99
N VAL A 9 -15.97 -2.33 3.82
CA VAL A 9 -15.95 -3.11 2.58
C VAL A 9 -14.82 -4.11 2.72
N SER A 10 -15.06 -5.16 3.50
CA SER A 10 -14.37 -6.45 3.48
C SER A 10 -13.13 -6.50 2.56
N LEU A 11 -11.96 -6.38 3.20
CA LEU A 11 -10.62 -6.82 2.74
C LEU A 11 -10.64 -8.11 1.87
N TRP A 12 -11.65 -8.95 2.09
CA TRP A 12 -11.85 -10.30 1.59
C TRP A 12 -12.09 -10.44 0.08
N GLN A 13 -12.04 -9.35 -0.72
CA GLN A 13 -12.26 -9.43 -2.17
C GLN A 13 -11.13 -8.87 -3.03
N LEU A 14 -10.08 -8.27 -2.44
CA LEU A 14 -8.93 -7.81 -3.22
C LEU A 14 -8.17 -9.03 -3.74
N LYS A 15 -8.06 -9.14 -5.06
CA LYS A 15 -7.35 -10.24 -5.73
C LYS A 15 -5.98 -9.76 -6.17
N PRO A 16 -4.91 -10.56 -5.97
CA PRO A 16 -3.62 -10.26 -6.56
C PRO A 16 -3.72 -10.13 -8.08
N VAL A 17 -2.98 -9.19 -8.64
CA VAL A 17 -2.93 -8.94 -10.07
C VAL A 17 -2.29 -10.12 -10.78
N ASP A 18 -2.95 -10.59 -11.84
CA ASP A 18 -2.45 -11.58 -12.76
C ASP A 18 -2.10 -10.91 -14.10
N TYR A 19 -0.83 -10.58 -14.27
CA TYR A 19 -0.35 -9.89 -15.47
C TYR A 19 -0.44 -10.74 -16.74
N LYS A 20 -0.67 -12.05 -16.64
CA LYS A 20 -0.81 -12.96 -17.79
C LYS A 20 -2.23 -12.96 -18.36
N LYS A 21 -3.24 -12.61 -17.57
CA LYS A 21 -4.66 -12.63 -17.97
C LYS A 21 -5.12 -11.41 -18.79
N GLY A 22 -4.31 -10.37 -18.92
CA GLY A 22 -4.72 -9.11 -19.55
C GLY A 22 -5.46 -8.17 -18.58
N ASP A 23 -6.06 -7.10 -19.08
CA ASP A 23 -6.86 -6.13 -18.30
C ASP A 23 -6.15 -5.53 -17.06
N LEU A 24 -4.83 -5.35 -17.18
CA LEU A 24 -3.98 -4.91 -16.08
C LEU A 24 -4.46 -3.59 -15.44
N LYS A 25 -5.03 -2.69 -16.24
CA LYS A 25 -5.61 -1.43 -15.78
C LYS A 25 -6.73 -1.66 -14.78
N ASP A 26 -7.71 -2.49 -15.12
CA ASP A 26 -8.87 -2.74 -14.28
C ASP A 26 -8.49 -3.54 -13.03
N GLN A 27 -7.59 -4.52 -13.17
CA GLN A 27 -7.06 -5.26 -12.02
C GLN A 27 -6.34 -4.35 -11.02
N ILE A 28 -5.43 -3.49 -11.49
CA ILE A 28 -4.73 -2.54 -10.62
C ILE A 28 -5.72 -1.54 -10.00
N ALA A 29 -6.66 -1.00 -10.77
CA ALA A 29 -7.67 -0.06 -10.27
C ALA A 29 -8.55 -0.68 -9.18
N ALA A 30 -8.94 -1.95 -9.34
CA ALA A 30 -9.77 -2.71 -8.40
C ALA A 30 -9.08 -2.95 -7.06
N VAL A 31 -7.75 -2.83 -6.99
CA VAL A 31 -6.98 -2.92 -5.73
C VAL A 31 -6.65 -1.54 -5.18
N VAL A 32 -6.08 -0.66 -6.01
CA VAL A 32 -5.53 0.63 -5.56
C VAL A 32 -6.63 1.56 -5.05
N LYS A 33 -7.76 1.67 -5.74
CA LYS A 33 -8.85 2.57 -5.35
C LYS A 33 -9.45 2.21 -3.98
N PRO A 34 -9.87 0.96 -3.72
CA PRO A 34 -10.37 0.60 -2.39
C PRO A 34 -9.27 0.67 -1.32
N ALA A 35 -8.02 0.32 -1.64
CA ALA A 35 -6.91 0.47 -0.69
C ALA A 35 -6.77 1.93 -0.20
N LEU A 36 -6.77 2.90 -1.12
CA LEU A 36 -6.70 4.33 -0.78
C LEU A 36 -7.95 4.88 -0.07
N ALA A 37 -9.11 4.25 -0.28
CA ALA A 37 -10.36 4.67 0.37
C ALA A 37 -10.53 4.09 1.78
N MET A 38 -10.00 2.89 2.03
CA MET A 38 -10.23 2.14 3.26
C MET A 38 -9.13 2.32 4.30
N TYR A 39 -7.89 2.48 3.85
CA TYR A 39 -6.73 2.51 4.71
C TYR A 39 -6.22 3.93 4.91
N ARG A 40 -5.54 4.12 6.04
CA ARG A 40 -4.74 5.30 6.33
C ARG A 40 -3.29 4.90 6.21
N PHE A 41 -2.52 5.66 5.46
CA PHE A 41 -1.11 5.42 5.22
C PHE A 41 -0.35 6.66 5.70
N GLN A 42 0.71 6.51 6.48
CA GLN A 42 1.55 7.66 6.85
C GLN A 42 2.63 7.94 5.81
N THR A 43 3.08 6.90 5.13
CA THR A 43 4.20 6.93 4.20
C THR A 43 3.87 6.20 2.90
N MET A 44 4.56 6.60 1.83
CA MET A 44 4.53 5.85 0.56
C MET A 44 5.02 4.41 0.72
N GLY A 45 5.87 4.15 1.72
CA GLY A 45 6.37 2.82 2.05
C GLY A 45 5.26 1.86 2.48
N GLU A 46 4.34 2.31 3.33
CA GLU A 46 3.19 1.50 3.76
C GLU A 46 2.23 1.18 2.61
N LEU A 47 1.95 2.17 1.77
CA LEU A 47 1.13 1.95 0.57
C LEU A 47 1.79 0.92 -0.36
N ARG A 48 3.09 1.08 -0.63
CA ARG A 48 3.87 0.11 -1.43
C ARG A 48 3.83 -1.29 -0.82
N ALA A 49 3.98 -1.40 0.50
CA ALA A 49 3.94 -2.68 1.21
C ALA A 49 2.60 -3.38 1.04
N LEU A 50 1.49 -2.66 1.28
CA LEU A 50 0.14 -3.21 1.10
C LEU A 50 -0.09 -3.66 -0.35
N LEU A 51 0.26 -2.83 -1.33
CA LEU A 51 0.03 -3.13 -2.74
C LEU A 51 0.90 -4.29 -3.24
N SER A 52 2.09 -4.49 -2.66
CA SER A 52 2.95 -5.63 -2.98
C SER A 52 2.29 -6.97 -2.65
N LEU A 53 1.41 -7.03 -1.64
CA LEU A 53 0.61 -8.23 -1.34
C LEU A 53 -0.30 -8.65 -2.50
N TYR A 54 -0.70 -7.66 -3.31
CA TYR A 54 -1.56 -7.85 -4.47
C TYR A 54 -0.79 -7.84 -5.78
N ARG A 55 0.54 -8.08 -5.74
CA ARG A 55 1.42 -8.09 -6.92
C ARG A 55 1.44 -6.75 -7.68
N ILE A 56 1.38 -5.64 -6.94
CA ILE A 56 1.45 -4.28 -7.50
C ILE A 56 2.62 -3.53 -6.85
N GLY A 57 3.51 -2.98 -7.68
CA GLY A 57 4.52 -2.01 -7.25
C GLY A 57 4.15 -0.58 -7.67
N ILE A 58 4.68 0.40 -6.94
CA ILE A 58 4.56 1.83 -7.26
C ILE A 58 5.94 2.42 -7.43
N GLU A 59 6.17 3.07 -8.56
CA GLU A 59 7.40 3.82 -8.83
C GLU A 59 7.10 5.29 -9.11
N GLU A 60 7.90 6.15 -8.50
CA GLU A 60 7.88 7.58 -8.76
C GLU A 60 8.72 7.86 -9.99
N VAL A 61 8.15 8.63 -10.90
CA VAL A 61 8.82 9.08 -12.12
C VAL A 61 8.84 10.59 -12.12
N GLN A 62 9.96 11.17 -12.53
CA GLN A 62 10.13 12.60 -12.66
C GLN A 62 10.89 12.94 -13.92
N GLY A 63 10.71 14.15 -14.44
CA GLY A 63 11.42 14.61 -15.62
C GLY A 63 10.93 15.98 -16.06
N VAL A 64 11.31 16.38 -17.28
CA VAL A 64 10.87 17.63 -17.90
C VAL A 64 10.13 17.30 -19.19
N ARG A 65 8.94 17.88 -19.38
CA ARG A 65 8.17 17.74 -20.61
C ARG A 65 7.75 19.13 -21.08
N ALA A 66 8.11 19.48 -22.31
CA ALA A 66 7.86 20.81 -22.89
C ALA A 66 8.32 21.96 -21.96
N GLY A 67 9.54 21.85 -21.42
CA GLY A 67 10.14 22.86 -20.52
C GLY A 67 9.55 22.90 -19.10
N LYS A 68 8.54 22.07 -18.78
CA LYS A 68 7.93 22.03 -17.44
C LYS A 68 8.37 20.76 -16.69
N PRO A 69 8.87 20.88 -15.45
CA PRO A 69 9.12 19.72 -14.62
C PRO A 69 7.80 19.01 -14.33
N PHE A 70 7.82 17.68 -14.34
CA PHE A 70 6.70 16.85 -13.92
C PHE A 70 7.18 15.79 -12.95
N ARG A 71 6.29 15.42 -12.04
CA ARG A 71 6.42 14.27 -11.15
C ARG A 71 5.14 13.46 -11.26
N GLY A 72 5.27 12.14 -11.31
CA GLY A 72 4.15 11.23 -11.51
C GLY A 72 4.42 9.88 -10.90
N LEU A 73 3.42 9.01 -11.01
CA LEU A 73 3.50 7.64 -10.57
C LEU A 73 3.23 6.69 -11.74
N VAL A 74 3.95 5.58 -11.73
CA VAL A 74 3.63 4.41 -12.53
C VAL A 74 3.40 3.21 -11.62
N TYR A 75 2.46 2.37 -12.02
CA TYR A 75 2.15 1.11 -11.37
C TYR A 75 2.79 -0.01 -12.17
N VAL A 76 3.54 -0.87 -11.48
CA VAL A 76 4.17 -2.05 -12.08
C VAL A 76 3.44 -3.30 -11.59
N ALA A 77 3.22 -4.27 -12.48
CA ALA A 77 2.83 -5.59 -12.05
C ALA A 77 4.05 -6.33 -11.50
N LEU A 78 3.86 -7.09 -10.43
CA LEU A 78 4.90 -7.93 -9.86
C LEU A 78 4.61 -9.40 -10.19
N ASP A 79 5.68 -10.19 -10.31
CA ASP A 79 5.57 -11.63 -10.43
C ASP A 79 5.41 -12.30 -9.04
N GLU A 80 5.44 -13.62 -9.03
CA GLU A 80 5.25 -14.43 -7.81
C GLU A 80 6.41 -14.29 -6.83
N LYS A 81 7.57 -13.82 -7.30
CA LYS A 81 8.76 -13.55 -6.50
C LYS A 81 8.82 -12.10 -6.02
N GLY A 82 7.83 -11.27 -6.37
CA GLY A 82 7.79 -9.84 -6.08
C GLY A 82 8.71 -9.01 -6.97
N GLU A 83 9.19 -9.58 -8.08
CA GLU A 83 10.02 -8.90 -9.07
C GLU A 83 9.15 -8.26 -10.15
N LYS A 84 9.66 -7.27 -10.89
CA LYS A 84 8.85 -6.61 -11.93
C LYS A 84 8.53 -7.61 -13.04
N ALA A 85 7.24 -7.79 -13.31
CA ALA A 85 6.80 -8.61 -14.43
C ALA A 85 7.22 -7.98 -15.76
N PRO A 86 7.43 -8.78 -16.84
CA PRO A 86 7.84 -8.31 -18.16
C PRO A 86 6.67 -7.68 -18.93
N VAL A 87 5.97 -6.73 -18.30
CA VAL A 87 4.86 -5.96 -18.88
C VAL A 87 5.10 -4.47 -18.68
N PRO A 88 4.63 -3.62 -19.61
CA PRO A 88 4.87 -2.19 -19.51
C PRO A 88 4.21 -1.59 -18.27
N PRO A 89 4.88 -0.66 -17.57
CA PRO A 89 4.32 0.03 -16.42
C PRO A 89 3.09 0.86 -16.82
N LEU A 90 2.11 0.91 -15.94
CA LEU A 90 0.87 1.65 -16.15
C LEU A 90 0.96 3.04 -15.51
N LYS A 91 0.90 4.09 -16.32
CA LYS A 91 0.88 5.48 -15.81
C LYS A 91 -0.36 5.70 -14.94
N ALA A 92 -0.19 6.39 -13.81
CA ALA A 92 -1.30 6.73 -12.91
C ALA A 92 -2.45 7.46 -13.61
N SER A 93 -2.14 8.32 -14.60
CA SER A 93 -3.14 9.02 -15.41
C SER A 93 -4.08 8.08 -16.18
N ARG A 94 -3.68 6.83 -16.46
CA ARG A 94 -4.53 5.82 -17.09
C ARG A 94 -5.53 5.18 -16.13
N LEU A 95 -5.29 5.25 -14.82
CA LEU A 95 -6.18 4.70 -13.77
C LEU A 95 -7.23 5.71 -13.28
N GLY A 96 -7.08 6.99 -13.66
CA GLY A 96 -7.94 8.10 -13.23
C GLY A 96 -7.42 8.80 -11.99
N ASP A 97 -8.12 9.88 -11.58
CA ASP A 97 -7.66 10.79 -10.53
C ASP A 97 -7.49 10.12 -9.15
N ASP A 98 -8.33 9.13 -8.84
CA ASP A 98 -8.28 8.41 -7.55
C ASP A 98 -7.03 7.57 -7.32
N ALA A 99 -6.22 7.33 -8.36
CA ALA A 99 -4.95 6.63 -8.27
C ALA A 99 -3.76 7.54 -8.64
N SER A 100 -3.98 8.86 -8.72
CA SER A 100 -2.95 9.85 -9.02
C SER A 100 -1.99 10.08 -7.85
N LEU A 101 -0.78 10.54 -8.16
CA LEU A 101 0.20 11.00 -7.16
C LEU A 101 -0.41 12.01 -6.20
N LYS A 102 -1.09 13.03 -6.75
CA LYS A 102 -1.75 14.08 -5.96
C LYS A 102 -2.77 13.53 -4.96
N LYS A 103 -3.54 12.51 -5.35
CA LYS A 103 -4.53 11.86 -4.47
C LYS A 103 -3.83 11.12 -3.35
N ILE A 104 -2.79 10.34 -3.69
CA ILE A 104 -1.99 9.61 -2.71
C ILE A 104 -1.34 10.58 -1.72
N GLU A 105 -0.67 11.63 -2.18
CA GLU A 105 -0.06 12.64 -1.32
C GLU A 105 -1.08 13.28 -0.36
N LYS A 106 -2.31 13.55 -0.83
CA LYS A 106 -3.40 14.04 0.02
C LYS A 106 -3.83 13.02 1.09
N VAL A 107 -3.90 11.73 0.74
CA VAL A 107 -4.22 10.65 1.69
C VAL A 107 -3.12 10.52 2.75
N LEU A 108 -1.85 10.61 2.34
CA LEU A 108 -0.70 10.56 3.25
C LEU A 108 -0.72 11.73 4.23
N ALA A 109 -0.81 12.97 3.73
CA ALA A 109 -0.85 14.17 4.55
C ALA A 109 -2.02 14.17 5.54
N GLY A 110 -3.23 13.82 5.09
CA GLY A 110 -4.42 13.79 5.95
C GLY A 110 -4.44 12.64 6.96
N SER A 111 -3.61 11.61 6.76
CA SER A 111 -3.48 10.49 7.69
C SER A 111 -2.52 10.80 8.83
N GLU A 112 -1.42 11.52 8.57
CA GLU A 112 -0.50 11.98 9.61
C GLU A 112 -1.22 12.78 10.70
N GLU A 113 -2.03 13.77 10.32
CA GLU A 113 -2.75 14.61 11.28
C GLU A 113 -3.75 13.81 12.12
N LYS A 114 -4.49 12.89 11.49
CA LYS A 114 -5.49 12.06 12.19
C LYS A 114 -4.86 11.05 13.14
N ILE A 115 -3.70 10.49 12.78
CA ILE A 115 -2.99 9.53 13.63
C ILE A 115 -2.30 10.22 14.79
N LYS A 116 -1.72 11.42 14.58
CA LYS A 116 -1.16 12.26 15.65
C LYS A 116 -2.23 12.66 16.67
N ASN A 117 -3.39 13.13 16.20
CA ASN A 117 -4.48 13.60 17.08
C ASN A 117 -5.15 12.50 17.91
N ALA A 118 -5.11 11.24 17.46
CA ALA A 118 -5.76 10.13 18.13
C ALA A 118 -4.84 9.34 19.09
N ASN A 119 -3.58 9.75 19.29
CA ASN A 119 -2.56 9.00 20.06
C ASN A 119 -2.39 7.51 19.65
N LEU A 120 -2.95 7.11 18.50
CA LEU A 120 -2.93 5.72 18.02
C LEU A 120 -1.50 5.20 17.85
N HIS A 121 -0.58 6.08 17.48
CA HIS A 121 0.83 5.74 17.36
C HIS A 121 1.44 5.22 18.68
N LYS A 122 1.05 5.77 19.85
CA LYS A 122 1.60 5.33 21.14
C LYS A 122 1.06 3.96 21.56
N MET A 123 -0.24 3.72 21.36
CA MET A 123 -0.86 2.43 21.68
C MET A 123 -0.36 1.32 20.76
N THR A 124 -0.34 1.57 19.44
CA THR A 124 0.20 0.62 18.47
C THR A 124 1.68 0.34 18.75
N LEU A 125 2.48 1.38 19.04
CA LEU A 125 3.90 1.20 19.38
C LEU A 125 4.08 0.35 20.64
N HIS A 126 3.29 0.59 21.69
CA HIS A 126 3.35 -0.17 22.93
C HIS A 126 3.05 -1.65 22.68
N HIS A 127 1.96 -1.98 22.00
CA HIS A 127 1.61 -3.36 21.67
C HIS A 127 2.64 -4.03 20.76
N VAL A 128 3.25 -3.28 19.83
CA VAL A 128 4.34 -3.82 19.00
C VAL A 128 5.59 -4.09 19.83
N GLN A 129 5.93 -3.22 20.78
CA GLN A 129 7.07 -3.42 21.68
C GLN A 129 6.85 -4.63 22.60
N GLU A 130 5.67 -4.76 23.21
CA GLU A 130 5.32 -5.94 24.02
C GLU A 130 5.44 -7.23 23.20
N ALA A 131 4.81 -7.26 22.02
CA ALA A 131 4.88 -8.42 21.14
C ALA A 131 6.32 -8.76 20.69
N LEU A 132 7.17 -7.75 20.46
CA LEU A 132 8.58 -7.96 20.09
C LEU A 132 9.43 -8.53 21.22
N ILE A 133 9.14 -8.19 22.47
CA ILE A 133 9.87 -8.71 23.63
C ILE A 133 9.49 -10.18 23.87
N GLU A 134 8.22 -10.52 23.73
CA GLU A 134 7.70 -11.84 24.06
C GLU A 134 7.85 -12.87 22.93
N ALA A 135 7.96 -12.43 21.68
CA ALA A 135 8.00 -13.33 20.54
C ALA A 135 9.43 -13.83 20.23
N PRO A 136 9.71 -15.13 20.39
CA PRO A 136 11.01 -15.71 20.03
C PRO A 136 11.18 -15.94 18.52
N SER A 137 10.16 -15.69 17.70
CA SER A 137 10.14 -15.99 16.26
C SER A 137 9.16 -15.08 15.51
N GLU A 138 9.33 -14.96 14.18
CA GLU A 138 8.44 -14.16 13.31
C GLU A 138 6.98 -14.63 13.36
N GLU A 139 6.77 -15.94 13.42
CA GLU A 139 5.44 -16.55 13.54
C GLU A 139 4.76 -16.16 14.86
N ALA A 140 5.48 -16.30 15.98
CA ALA A 140 5.00 -15.90 17.30
C ALA A 140 4.71 -14.39 17.38
N LEU A 141 5.55 -13.56 16.74
CA LEU A 141 5.34 -12.12 16.68
C LEU A 141 4.04 -11.79 15.93
N ARG A 142 3.79 -12.50 14.83
CA ARG A 142 2.57 -12.34 14.04
C ARG A 142 1.32 -12.77 14.81
N GLU A 143 1.41 -13.84 15.60
CA GLU A 143 0.30 -14.27 16.46
C GLU A 143 0.01 -13.29 17.58
N HIS A 144 1.04 -12.77 18.27
CA HIS A 144 0.85 -11.74 19.29
C HIS A 144 0.22 -10.46 18.74
N LEU A 145 0.71 -9.96 17.60
CA LEU A 145 0.17 -8.75 16.98
C LEU A 145 -1.28 -8.91 16.52
N LYS A 146 -1.70 -10.13 16.12
CA LYS A 146 -3.09 -10.41 15.75
C LYS A 146 -4.06 -10.21 16.92
N VAL A 147 -3.65 -10.46 18.16
CA VAL A 147 -4.48 -10.23 19.36
C VAL A 147 -4.90 -8.76 19.47
N TYR A 148 -4.02 -7.86 19.05
CA TYR A 148 -4.26 -6.41 19.00
C TYR A 148 -4.88 -5.94 17.69
N HIS A 149 -5.34 -6.85 16.83
CA HIS A 149 -5.82 -6.57 15.47
C HIS A 149 -4.78 -5.86 14.58
N ILE A 150 -3.50 -6.16 14.78
CA ILE A 150 -2.39 -5.63 13.98
C ILE A 150 -1.89 -6.73 13.04
N GLU A 151 -1.97 -6.51 11.73
CA GLU A 151 -1.35 -7.39 10.74
C GLU A 151 0.13 -7.05 10.52
N LEU A 152 1.01 -8.03 10.69
CA LEU A 152 2.45 -7.88 10.48
C LEU A 152 2.83 -8.10 9.01
N PHE A 153 3.59 -7.16 8.44
CA PHE A 153 4.27 -7.31 7.16
C PHE A 153 5.76 -6.97 7.30
N LEU A 154 6.63 -7.95 7.03
CA LEU A 154 8.07 -7.77 7.08
C LEU A 154 8.66 -7.73 5.67
N ARG A 155 9.42 -6.68 5.39
CA ARG A 155 10.17 -6.55 4.14
C ARG A 155 11.61 -7.00 4.35
N ARG A 156 12.01 -8.09 3.69
CA ARG A 156 13.40 -8.55 3.64
C ARG A 156 14.11 -7.89 2.47
N LYS A 157 15.22 -7.17 2.72
CA LYS A 157 16.12 -6.76 1.63
C LYS A 157 16.97 -7.97 1.26
N ARG A 158 16.90 -8.44 0.01
CA ARG A 158 17.94 -9.33 -0.54
C ARG A 158 19.14 -8.44 -0.88
N SER A 159 20.23 -8.61 -0.15
CA SER A 159 21.53 -8.04 -0.54
C SER A 159 21.85 -8.59 -1.92
N LYS A 160 22.09 -7.72 -2.90
CA LYS A 160 22.71 -8.15 -4.16
C LYS A 160 24.13 -8.58 -3.80
N THR A 161 24.41 -9.88 -3.87
CA THR A 161 25.77 -10.36 -4.02
C THR A 161 26.23 -9.87 -5.38
N GLU A 162 27.17 -8.93 -5.39
CA GLU A 162 27.99 -8.59 -6.56
C GLU A 162 28.89 -9.77 -6.93
#